data_AF-A0A1F8NBU7-F1
#
_entry.id   AF-A0A1F8NBU7-F1
#
_cell.length_a   1.000
_cell.length_b   1.000
_cell.length_c   1.000
_cell.angle_alpha   90.00
_cell.angle_beta   90.00
_cell.angle_gamma   90.00
#
_symmetry.space_group_name_H-M   'P 1'
#
loop_
_entity.id
_entity.type
_entity.pdbx_description
1 polymer ?
#
loop_
_entity_poly.entity_id
_entity_poly.type
_entity_poly.pdbx_seq_one_letter_code
_entity_poly.pdbx_strand_id
1 'polypeptide(L)'
;MTRIPTNIADQYVHKVMDLIYAPEKDRARIQDDLQAHLQEGMDGGEDMKALVERMGDPREVAAEFMSAVPLVCAGFWRRTAAFLVDLLVILLFGGLAAVLTISLSNVVPQHPEGLIENLIGGAIIILILISANACIAVILLYFPLLEGRFGQTLGKRLFGLRVRSEDGLPASYGQAILRRLSFYFEIFPIEALFLPFDPKHQRWFD
;
A
#
# COMPACT_ATOMS: atom_id res chain seq x y z
N MET A 1 15.86 -19.67 2.69
CA MET A 1 15.72 -20.34 4.00
C MET A 1 16.02 -19.29 5.07
N THR A 2 14.99 -18.68 5.64
CA THR A 2 15.09 -17.66 6.69
C THR A 2 15.42 -18.34 8.01
N ARG A 3 16.64 -18.14 8.53
CA ARG A 3 16.99 -18.54 9.90
C ARG A 3 16.11 -17.74 10.86
N ILE A 4 15.43 -18.43 11.77
CA ILE A 4 14.72 -17.78 12.89
C ILE A 4 15.79 -17.06 13.73
N PRO A 5 15.68 -15.75 14.00
CA PRO A 5 16.70 -15.00 14.73
C PRO A 5 16.82 -15.50 16.18
N THR A 6 18.05 -15.82 16.57
CA THR A 6 18.36 -16.59 17.80
C THR A 6 18.72 -15.70 19.00
N ASN A 7 18.94 -14.39 18.80
CA ASN A 7 19.32 -13.41 19.83
C ASN A 7 18.59 -12.06 19.63
N ILE A 8 18.50 -11.24 20.69
CA ILE A 8 17.88 -9.91 20.75
C ILE A 8 18.42 -8.98 19.65
N ALA A 9 19.73 -9.02 19.41
CA ALA A 9 20.39 -8.24 18.36
C ALA A 9 19.83 -8.57 16.98
N ASP A 10 19.78 -9.86 16.63
CA ASP A 10 19.27 -10.33 15.34
C ASP A 10 17.81 -9.93 15.15
N GLN A 11 17.00 -9.99 16.20
CA GLN A 11 15.61 -9.55 16.16
C GLN A 11 15.49 -8.05 15.92
N TYR A 12 16.36 -7.24 16.55
CA TYR A 12 16.37 -5.80 16.34
C TYR A 12 16.79 -5.44 14.92
N VAL A 13 17.92 -6.00 14.45
CA VAL A 13 18.39 -5.84 13.06
C VAL A 13 17.31 -6.24 12.08
N HIS A 14 16.64 -7.38 12.29
CA HIS A 14 15.56 -7.82 11.42
C HIS A 14 14.40 -6.80 11.36
N LYS A 15 13.98 -6.23 12.50
CA LYS A 15 12.92 -5.21 12.55
C LYS A 15 13.32 -3.93 11.79
N VAL A 16 14.56 -3.47 11.94
CA VAL A 16 15.06 -2.32 11.18
C VAL A 16 15.10 -2.64 9.69
N MET A 17 15.69 -3.78 9.32
CA MET A 17 15.87 -4.21 7.92
C MET A 17 14.57 -4.55 7.20
N ASP A 18 13.49 -4.84 7.92
CA ASP A 18 12.13 -4.97 7.36
C ASP A 18 11.53 -3.62 6.95
N LEU A 19 12.02 -2.51 7.52
CA LEU A 19 11.60 -1.15 7.20
C LEU A 19 12.48 -0.50 6.12
N ILE A 20 13.71 -0.99 5.93
CA ILE A 20 14.63 -0.53 4.88
C ILE A 20 14.22 -1.09 3.52
N TYR A 21 13.75 -0.22 2.62
CA TYR A 21 13.50 -0.58 1.23
C TYR A 21 14.35 0.25 0.28
N ALA A 22 15.64 -0.04 0.28
CA ALA A 22 16.63 0.53 -0.62
C ALA A 22 17.05 -0.49 -1.70
N PRO A 23 17.80 -0.08 -2.74
CA PRO A 23 18.50 -1.01 -3.64
C PRO A 23 19.33 -2.02 -2.86
N GLU A 24 19.55 -3.22 -3.42
CA GLU A 24 20.24 -4.31 -2.70
C GLU A 24 21.63 -3.89 -2.16
N LYS A 25 22.36 -3.08 -2.93
CA LYS A 25 23.65 -2.53 -2.53
C LYS A 25 23.55 -1.65 -1.27
N ASP A 26 22.60 -0.72 -1.25
CA ASP A 26 22.40 0.18 -0.12
C ASP A 26 21.84 -0.57 1.09
N ARG A 27 20.96 -1.56 0.85
CA ARG A 27 20.41 -2.40 1.90
C ARG A 27 21.49 -3.25 2.57
N ALA A 28 22.40 -3.84 1.81
CA ALA A 28 23.53 -4.58 2.36
C ALA A 28 24.44 -3.67 3.18
N ARG A 29 24.79 -2.48 2.64
CA ARG A 29 25.59 -1.49 3.37
C ARG A 29 24.94 -1.09 4.69
N ILE A 30 23.65 -0.74 4.70
CA ILE A 30 22.91 -0.36 5.91
C ILE A 30 22.89 -1.50 6.93
N GLN A 31 22.74 -2.74 6.47
CA GLN A 31 22.79 -3.90 7.36
C GLN A 31 24.17 -4.07 8.00
N ASP A 32 25.24 -3.97 7.21
CA ASP A 32 26.61 -4.09 7.69
C ASP A 32 26.94 -2.97 8.68
N ASP A 33 26.55 -1.73 8.38
CA ASP A 33 26.76 -0.57 9.26
C ASP A 33 26.01 -0.74 10.60
N LEU A 34 24.76 -1.20 10.57
CA LEU A 34 23.97 -1.46 11.77
C LEU A 34 24.57 -2.58 12.62
N GLN A 35 25.05 -3.66 11.98
CA GLN A 35 25.71 -4.75 12.68
C GLN A 35 27.04 -4.31 13.30
N ALA A 36 27.81 -3.46 12.60
CA ALA A 36 29.04 -2.89 13.12
C ALA A 36 28.80 -2.02 14.36
N HIS A 37 27.81 -1.12 14.33
CA HIS A 37 27.46 -0.31 15.51
C HIS A 37 27.03 -1.15 16.72
N LEU A 38 26.27 -2.23 16.48
CA LEU A 38 25.90 -3.16 17.55
C LEU A 38 27.12 -3.90 18.12
N GLN A 39 28.06 -4.29 17.26
CA GLN A 39 29.27 -4.99 17.66
C GLN A 39 30.23 -4.08 18.44
N GLU A 40 30.42 -2.83 18.01
CA GLU A 40 31.23 -1.83 18.72
C GLU A 40 30.71 -1.58 20.14
N GLY A 41 29.39 -1.51 20.32
CA GLY A 41 28.78 -1.38 21.64
C GLY A 41 29.05 -2.57 22.55
N MET A 42 29.00 -3.79 21.99
CA MET A 42 29.31 -5.02 22.73
C MET A 42 30.78 -5.11 23.12
N ASP A 43 31.69 -4.72 22.22
CA ASP A 43 33.14 -4.67 22.49
C ASP A 43 33.49 -3.60 23.54
N GLY A 44 32.68 -2.55 23.64
CA GLY A 44 32.71 -1.56 24.72
C GLY A 44 32.20 -2.06 26.09
N GLY A 45 31.71 -3.31 26.16
CA GLY A 45 31.22 -3.94 27.38
C GLY A 45 29.77 -3.62 27.74
N GLU A 46 29.00 -3.00 26.83
CA GLU A 46 27.56 -2.80 27.04
C GLU A 46 26.78 -4.11 26.89
N ASP A 47 25.72 -4.27 27.70
CA ASP A 47 24.78 -5.37 27.52
C ASP A 47 23.90 -5.13 26.28
N MET A 48 23.59 -6.20 25.53
CA MET A 48 22.80 -6.13 24.29
C MET A 48 21.43 -5.48 24.49
N LYS A 49 20.79 -5.68 25.65
CA LYS A 49 19.51 -5.07 25.94
C LYS A 49 19.63 -3.57 26.14
N ALA A 50 20.66 -3.13 26.86
CA ALA A 50 20.95 -1.72 27.07
C ALA A 50 21.30 -1.00 25.75
N LEU A 51 22.03 -1.68 24.85
CA LEU A 51 22.33 -1.18 23.50
C LEU A 51 21.07 -0.94 22.67
N VAL A 52 20.17 -1.93 22.61
CA VAL A 52 18.90 -1.82 21.89
C VAL A 52 18.01 -0.72 22.49
N GLU A 53 17.98 -0.59 23.81
CA GLU A 53 17.24 0.47 24.50
C GLU A 53 17.83 1.85 24.22
N ARG A 54 19.16 1.97 24.12
CA ARG A 54 19.87 3.20 23.75
C ARG A 54 19.63 3.61 22.29
N MET A 55 19.55 2.65 21.37
CA MET A 55 19.24 2.93 19.96
C MET A 55 17.79 3.37 19.74
N GLY A 56 16.87 2.99 20.63
CA GLY A 56 15.47 3.41 20.55
C GLY A 56 14.65 2.62 19.53
N ASP A 57 13.61 3.28 18.98
CA ASP A 57 12.63 2.63 18.10
C ASP A 57 13.29 2.20 16.76
N PRO A 58 13.18 0.91 16.36
CA PRO A 58 13.66 0.44 15.06
C PRO A 58 13.21 1.30 13.87
N ARG A 59 12.05 1.94 13.96
CA ARG A 59 11.52 2.80 12.91
C ARG A 59 12.28 4.12 12.80
N GLU A 60 12.68 4.71 13.91
CA GLU A 60 13.49 5.94 13.94
C GLU A 60 14.88 5.66 13.38
N VAL A 61 15.51 4.56 13.81
CA VAL A 61 16.80 4.11 13.27
C VAL A 61 16.71 3.84 11.77
N ALA A 62 15.65 3.15 11.32
CA ALA A 62 15.44 2.92 9.89
C ALA A 62 15.25 4.22 9.09
N ALA A 63 14.52 5.21 9.65
CA ALA A 63 14.33 6.51 9.02
C ALA A 63 15.66 7.28 8.90
N GLU A 64 16.51 7.22 9.92
CA GLU A 64 17.84 7.83 9.90
C GLU A 64 18.70 7.25 8.78
N PHE A 65 18.78 5.92 8.66
CA PHE A 65 19.51 5.28 7.55
C PHE A 65 18.91 5.62 6.17
N MET A 66 17.58 5.65 6.07
CA MET A 66 16.89 6.00 4.82
C MET A 66 17.05 7.47 4.43
N SER A 67 17.29 8.38 5.38
CA SER A 67 17.54 9.80 5.10
C SER A 67 18.79 10.01 4.24
N ALA A 68 19.77 9.11 4.33
CA ALA A 68 20.97 9.10 3.50
C ALA A 68 20.75 8.49 2.11
N VAL A 69 19.61 7.83 1.88
CA VAL A 69 19.26 7.21 0.59
C VAL A 69 18.41 8.20 -0.23
N PRO A 70 18.88 8.66 -1.40
CA PRO A 70 18.16 9.67 -2.16
C PRO A 70 16.81 9.13 -2.68
N LEU A 71 15.73 9.83 -2.32
CA LEU A 71 14.39 9.55 -2.84
C LEU A 71 14.19 10.24 -4.19
N VAL A 72 14.23 9.47 -5.28
CA VAL A 72 13.96 9.99 -6.62
C VAL A 72 12.45 9.97 -6.87
N CYS A 73 11.85 11.17 -6.90
CA CYS A 73 10.45 11.31 -7.26
C CYS A 73 10.20 10.91 -8.72
N ALA A 74 9.23 10.05 -8.95
CA ALA A 74 8.82 9.71 -10.30
C ALA A 74 8.13 10.90 -10.99
N GLY A 75 8.52 11.16 -12.24
CA GLY A 75 7.92 12.22 -13.04
C GLY A 75 6.42 12.03 -13.27
N PHE A 76 5.72 13.13 -13.53
CA PHE A 76 4.27 13.20 -13.71
C PHE A 76 3.72 12.13 -14.66
N TRP A 77 4.28 12.01 -15.87
CA TRP A 77 3.78 11.08 -16.89
C TRP A 77 3.88 9.60 -16.49
N ARG A 78 4.91 9.20 -15.73
CA ARG A 78 5.02 7.84 -15.21
C ARG A 78 3.94 7.56 -14.17
N ARG A 79 3.62 8.54 -13.32
CA ARG A 79 2.51 8.45 -12.35
C ARG A 79 1.17 8.35 -13.07
N THR A 80 0.94 9.17 -14.10
CA THR A 80 -0.28 9.15 -14.91
C THR A 80 -0.45 7.83 -15.66
N ALA A 81 0.59 7.30 -16.30
CA ALA A 81 0.54 6.02 -16.98
C ALA A 81 0.25 4.85 -16.02
N ALA A 82 0.88 4.85 -14.84
CA ALA A 82 0.57 3.88 -13.79
C ALA A 82 -0.89 3.96 -13.34
N PHE A 83 -1.42 5.17 -13.15
CA PHE A 83 -2.81 5.38 -12.80
C PHE A 83 -3.77 4.91 -13.90
N LEU A 84 -3.46 5.12 -15.18
CA LEU A 84 -4.28 4.61 -16.29
C LEU A 84 -4.35 3.08 -16.31
N VAL A 85 -3.24 2.39 -16.01
CA VAL A 85 -3.27 0.93 -15.87
C VAL A 85 -4.13 0.51 -14.68
N ASP A 86 -3.98 1.17 -13.53
CA ASP A 86 -4.82 0.88 -12.36
C ASP A 86 -6.31 1.12 -12.66
N LEU A 87 -6.63 2.16 -13.44
CA LEU A 87 -7.99 2.42 -13.89
C LEU A 87 -8.52 1.28 -14.77
N LEU A 88 -7.72 0.76 -15.70
CA LEU A 88 -8.11 -0.39 -16.52
C LEU A 88 -8.37 -1.64 -15.67
N VAL A 89 -7.56 -1.88 -14.64
CA VAL A 89 -7.77 -2.98 -13.69
C VAL A 89 -9.11 -2.81 -12.97
N ILE A 90 -9.38 -1.63 -12.42
CA ILE A 90 -10.64 -1.35 -11.72
C ILE A 90 -11.84 -1.46 -12.67
N LEU A 91 -11.74 -0.93 -13.89
CA LEU A 91 -12.79 -1.03 -14.90
C LEU A 91 -13.03 -2.49 -15.31
N LEU A 92 -11.99 -3.30 -15.42
CA LEU A 92 -12.14 -4.71 -15.75
C LEU A 92 -12.88 -5.46 -14.63
N PHE A 93 -12.41 -5.39 -13.39
CA PHE A 93 -12.97 -6.17 -12.29
C PHE A 93 -14.29 -5.59 -11.77
N GLY A 94 -14.34 -4.27 -11.55
CA GLY A 94 -15.55 -3.56 -11.14
C GLY A 94 -16.60 -3.54 -12.25
N GLY A 95 -16.19 -3.34 -13.50
CA GLY A 95 -17.10 -3.39 -14.65
C GLY A 95 -17.67 -4.80 -14.88
N LEU A 96 -16.86 -5.86 -14.73
CA LEU A 96 -17.39 -7.23 -14.81
C LEU A 96 -18.42 -7.52 -13.72
N ALA A 97 -18.15 -7.09 -12.48
CA ALA A 97 -19.12 -7.20 -11.38
C ALA A 97 -20.39 -6.38 -11.65
N ALA A 98 -20.26 -5.16 -12.18
CA ALA A 98 -21.40 -4.33 -12.57
C ALA A 98 -22.23 -4.97 -13.70
N VAL A 99 -21.58 -5.50 -14.74
CA VAL A 99 -22.25 -6.21 -15.85
C VAL A 99 -22.98 -7.45 -15.32
N LEU A 100 -22.35 -8.22 -14.42
CA LEU A 100 -22.98 -9.36 -13.78
C LEU A 100 -24.22 -8.93 -12.97
N THR A 101 -24.09 -7.89 -12.14
CA THR A 101 -25.20 -7.32 -11.37
C THR A 101 -26.36 -6.91 -12.27
N ILE A 102 -26.10 -6.16 -13.35
CA ILE A 102 -27.12 -5.72 -14.31
C ILE A 102 -27.77 -6.93 -15.00
N SER A 103 -26.96 -7.89 -15.44
CA SER A 103 -27.44 -9.09 -16.12
C SER A 103 -28.35 -9.93 -15.22
N LEU A 104 -27.98 -10.10 -13.95
CA LEU A 104 -28.78 -10.81 -12.96
C LEU A 104 -30.10 -10.08 -12.65
N SER A 105 -30.07 -8.74 -12.54
CA SER A 105 -31.28 -7.95 -12.32
C SER A 105 -32.33 -8.14 -13.42
N ASN A 106 -31.90 -8.34 -14.68
CA ASN A 106 -32.80 -8.57 -15.82
C ASN A 106 -33.48 -9.94 -15.82
N VAL A 107 -33.00 -10.91 -15.02
CA VAL A 107 -33.56 -12.27 -14.96
C VAL A 107 -34.35 -12.53 -13.67
N VAL A 108 -34.49 -11.54 -12.80
CA VAL A 108 -35.30 -11.65 -11.57
C VAL A 108 -36.78 -11.79 -11.94
N PRO A 109 -37.49 -12.85 -11.48
CA PRO A 109 -38.94 -12.98 -11.66
C PRO A 109 -39.70 -11.81 -11.02
N GLN A 110 -40.49 -11.07 -11.81
CA GLN A 110 -41.23 -9.89 -11.33
C GLN A 110 -42.58 -10.23 -10.69
N HIS A 111 -43.20 -11.33 -11.12
CA HIS A 111 -44.47 -11.82 -10.63
C HIS A 111 -44.36 -13.32 -10.33
N PRO A 112 -43.69 -13.71 -9.23
CA PRO A 112 -43.56 -15.13 -8.87
C PRO A 112 -44.91 -15.67 -8.38
N GLU A 113 -45.44 -16.69 -9.04
CA GLU A 113 -46.74 -17.31 -8.70
C GLU A 113 -46.57 -18.54 -7.80
N GLY A 114 -45.37 -19.11 -7.72
CA GLY A 114 -45.07 -20.34 -6.99
C GLY A 114 -43.93 -20.23 -5.98
N LEU A 115 -43.84 -21.21 -5.06
CA LEU A 115 -42.77 -21.30 -4.06
C LEU A 115 -41.38 -21.40 -4.71
N ILE A 116 -41.26 -22.17 -5.79
CA ILE A 116 -39.98 -22.37 -6.51
C ILE A 116 -39.49 -21.06 -7.13
N GLU A 117 -40.38 -20.29 -7.76
CA GLU A 117 -40.04 -19.00 -8.38
C GLU A 117 -39.62 -17.96 -7.33
N ASN A 118 -40.28 -17.95 -6.17
CA ASN A 118 -39.89 -17.12 -5.03
C ASN A 118 -38.49 -17.49 -4.50
N LEU A 119 -38.19 -18.78 -4.36
CA LEU A 119 -36.86 -19.26 -3.96
C LEU A 119 -35.77 -18.87 -4.96
N ILE A 120 -36.03 -19.02 -6.26
CA ILE A 120 -35.10 -18.64 -7.33
C ILE A 120 -34.87 -17.12 -7.33
N GLY A 121 -35.94 -16.32 -7.27
CA GLY A 121 -35.85 -14.86 -7.19
C GLY A 121 -35.03 -14.39 -5.99
N GLY A 122 -35.27 -14.99 -4.81
CA GLY A 122 -34.50 -14.71 -3.60
C GLY A 122 -33.01 -15.04 -3.76
N ALA A 123 -32.67 -16.18 -4.36
CA ALA A 123 -31.28 -16.56 -4.62
C ALA A 123 -30.57 -15.59 -5.58
N ILE A 124 -31.25 -15.16 -6.65
CA ILE A 124 -30.72 -14.17 -7.59
C ILE A 124 -30.50 -12.82 -6.91
N ILE A 125 -31.43 -12.38 -6.06
CA ILE A 125 -31.28 -11.14 -5.28
C ILE A 125 -30.06 -11.20 -4.37
N ILE A 126 -29.83 -12.33 -3.67
CA ILE A 126 -28.62 -12.52 -2.86
C ILE A 126 -27.36 -12.39 -3.72
N LEU A 127 -27.35 -13.01 -4.90
CA LEU A 127 -26.21 -12.93 -5.81
C LEU A 127 -25.98 -11.51 -6.35
N ILE A 128 -27.05 -10.77 -6.64
CA ILE A 128 -27.00 -9.34 -7.00
C ILE A 128 -26.35 -8.53 -5.88
N LEU A 129 -26.77 -8.75 -4.63
CA LEU A 129 -26.19 -8.06 -3.47
C LEU A 129 -24.70 -8.38 -3.33
N ILE A 130 -24.30 -9.64 -3.47
CA ILE A 130 -22.89 -10.04 -3.42
C ILE A 130 -22.09 -9.35 -4.53
N SER A 131 -22.58 -9.41 -5.78
CA SER A 131 -21.91 -8.82 -6.93
C SER A 131 -21.81 -7.29 -6.84
N ALA A 132 -22.87 -6.62 -6.38
CA ALA A 132 -22.88 -5.17 -6.17
C ALA A 132 -21.89 -4.75 -5.08
N ASN A 133 -21.86 -5.48 -3.95
CA ASN A 133 -20.89 -5.24 -2.88
C ASN A 133 -19.46 -5.51 -3.34
N ALA A 134 -19.24 -6.54 -4.17
CA ALA A 134 -17.93 -6.81 -4.76
C ALA A 134 -17.46 -5.67 -5.66
N CYS A 135 -18.35 -5.09 -6.48
CA CYS A 135 -18.06 -3.93 -7.32
C CYS A 135 -17.61 -2.73 -6.47
N ILE A 136 -18.38 -2.39 -5.43
CA ILE A 136 -18.06 -1.31 -4.50
C ILE A 136 -16.72 -1.57 -3.79
N ALA A 137 -16.50 -2.80 -3.34
CA ALA A 137 -15.26 -3.19 -2.67
C ALA A 137 -14.03 -3.04 -3.58
N VAL A 138 -14.13 -3.41 -4.86
CA VAL A 138 -13.03 -3.21 -5.83
C VAL A 138 -12.71 -1.72 -5.95
N ILE A 139 -13.71 -0.86 -6.08
CA ILE A 139 -13.49 0.59 -6.26
C ILE A 139 -12.87 1.23 -5.00
N LEU A 140 -13.38 0.88 -3.82
CA LEU A 140 -12.96 1.52 -2.56
C LEU A 140 -11.71 0.90 -1.94
N LEU A 141 -11.49 -0.40 -2.10
CA LEU A 141 -10.44 -1.10 -1.35
C LEU A 141 -9.19 -1.39 -2.19
N TYR A 142 -9.26 -1.34 -3.52
CA TYR A 142 -8.13 -1.65 -4.40
C TYR A 142 -6.88 -0.81 -4.06
N PHE A 143 -7.01 0.52 -4.01
CA PHE A 143 -5.86 1.39 -3.72
C PHE A 143 -5.39 1.27 -2.27
N PRO A 144 -6.23 1.46 -1.23
CA PRO A 144 -5.76 1.45 0.15
C PRO A 144 -5.16 0.12 0.58
N LEU A 145 -5.72 -1.01 0.14
CA LEU A 145 -5.20 -2.33 0.50
C LEU A 145 -3.86 -2.60 -0.19
N LEU A 146 -3.75 -2.35 -1.49
CA LEU A 146 -2.50 -2.62 -2.21
C LEU A 146 -1.38 -1.66 -1.81
N GLU A 147 -1.68 -0.38 -1.63
CA GLU A 147 -0.70 0.60 -1.19
C GLU A 147 -0.31 0.40 0.27
N GLY A 148 -1.24 0.10 1.16
CA GLY A 148 -0.93 -0.18 2.57
C GLY A 148 -0.18 -1.50 2.78
N ARG A 149 -0.51 -2.55 2.02
CA ARG A 149 0.13 -3.87 2.21
C ARG A 149 1.47 -4.02 1.48
N PHE A 150 1.56 -3.46 0.28
CA PHE A 150 2.69 -3.68 -0.62
C PHE A 150 3.42 -2.40 -1.02
N GLY A 151 2.94 -1.22 -0.61
CA GLY A 151 3.49 0.06 -1.05
C GLY A 151 3.29 0.34 -2.54
N GLN A 152 2.52 -0.49 -3.26
CA GLN A 152 2.36 -0.44 -4.71
C GLN A 152 1.04 -1.05 -5.17
N THR A 153 0.40 -0.40 -6.12
CA THR A 153 -0.68 -0.97 -6.95
C THR A 153 -0.11 -1.76 -8.13
N LEU A 154 -0.96 -2.47 -8.87
CA LEU A 154 -0.52 -3.22 -10.06
C LEU A 154 0.05 -2.29 -11.14
N GLY A 155 -0.61 -1.16 -11.42
CA GLY A 155 -0.10 -0.16 -12.35
C GLY A 155 1.24 0.40 -11.90
N LYS A 156 1.36 0.79 -10.63
CA LYS A 156 2.64 1.27 -10.06
C LYS A 156 3.74 0.21 -10.15
N ARG A 157 3.43 -1.07 -9.95
CA ARG A 157 4.38 -2.18 -10.12
C ARG A 157 4.92 -2.27 -11.54
N LEU A 158 4.06 -2.15 -12.57
CA LEU A 158 4.51 -2.20 -13.97
C LEU A 158 5.51 -1.10 -14.31
N PHE A 159 5.36 0.07 -13.71
CA PHE A 159 6.26 1.21 -13.94
C PHE A 159 7.40 1.33 -12.90
N GLY A 160 7.57 0.35 -12.02
CA GLY A 160 8.60 0.35 -10.98
C GLY A 160 8.44 1.45 -9.93
N LEU A 161 7.21 1.92 -9.70
CA LEU A 161 6.91 3.03 -8.79
C LEU A 161 6.52 2.51 -7.41
N ARG A 162 6.99 3.15 -6.34
CA ARG A 162 6.61 2.84 -4.95
C ARG A 162 6.06 4.04 -4.23
N VAL A 163 5.11 3.79 -3.35
CA VAL A 163 4.58 4.75 -2.38
C VAL A 163 5.42 4.64 -1.11
N ARG A 164 5.94 5.79 -0.65
CA ARG A 164 6.78 5.93 0.53
C ARG A 164 6.30 7.08 1.40
N SER A 165 6.65 7.04 2.68
CA SER A 165 6.62 8.22 3.55
C SER A 165 7.71 9.21 3.14
N GLU A 166 7.64 10.43 3.65
CA GLU A 166 8.71 11.44 3.46
C GLU A 166 10.06 10.94 4.00
N ASP A 167 10.04 10.15 5.06
CA ASP A 167 11.23 9.51 5.67
C ASP A 167 11.78 8.33 4.85
N GLY A 168 11.23 8.06 3.66
CA GLY A 168 11.64 6.95 2.80
C GLY A 168 11.15 5.56 3.22
N LEU A 169 10.53 5.46 4.39
CA LEU A 169 9.93 4.24 4.92
C LEU A 169 8.66 3.82 4.17
N PRO A 170 8.20 2.55 4.30
CA PRO A 170 6.90 2.11 3.80
C PRO A 170 5.77 2.97 4.35
N ALA A 171 4.84 3.36 3.48
CA ALA A 171 3.65 4.09 3.91
C ALA A 171 2.76 3.20 4.78
N SER A 172 2.19 3.76 5.84
CA SER A 172 1.23 3.05 6.68
C SER A 172 -0.16 2.97 6.00
N TYR A 173 -1.02 2.05 6.46
CA TYR A 173 -2.41 1.99 6.00
C TYR A 173 -3.16 3.31 6.22
N GLY A 174 -2.92 3.99 7.35
CA GLY A 174 -3.52 5.29 7.63
C GLY A 174 -3.11 6.35 6.60
N GLN A 175 -1.81 6.43 6.28
CA GLN A 175 -1.32 7.33 5.23
C GLN A 175 -1.89 6.97 3.85
N ALA A 176 -2.00 5.67 3.54
CA ALA A 176 -2.60 5.21 2.29
C ALA A 176 -4.08 5.58 2.16
N ILE A 177 -4.85 5.52 3.24
CA ILE A 177 -6.27 5.93 3.28
C ILE A 177 -6.40 7.45 3.17
N LEU A 178 -5.62 8.21 3.96
CA LEU A 178 -5.67 9.68 3.98
C LEU A 178 -5.39 10.27 2.60
N ARG A 179 -4.39 9.73 1.89
CA ARG A 179 -4.06 10.11 0.51
C ARG A 179 -5.19 9.86 -0.49
N ARG A 180 -6.12 8.95 -0.18
CA ARG A 180 -7.28 8.62 -1.03
C ARG A 180 -8.55 9.35 -0.64
N LEU A 181 -8.56 9.99 0.52
CA LEU A 181 -9.71 10.74 1.02
C LEU A 181 -10.10 11.86 0.07
N SER A 182 -9.13 12.55 -0.52
CA SER A 182 -9.35 13.56 -1.56
C SER A 182 -10.07 13.04 -2.80
N PHE A 183 -9.87 11.77 -3.13
CA PHE A 183 -10.53 11.15 -4.26
C PHE A 183 -11.97 10.76 -3.92
N TYR A 184 -12.21 10.29 -2.68
CA TYR A 184 -13.56 9.94 -2.22
C TYR A 184 -14.48 11.15 -2.04
N PHE A 185 -13.92 12.31 -1.69
CA PHE A 185 -14.67 13.56 -1.54
C PHE A 185 -14.61 14.48 -2.75
N GLU A 186 -14.14 13.99 -3.90
CA GLU A 186 -14.03 14.78 -5.14
C GLU A 186 -13.20 16.07 -5.00
N ILE A 187 -12.28 16.13 -4.03
CA ILE A 187 -11.34 17.25 -3.82
C ILE A 187 -10.19 17.19 -4.86
N PHE A 188 -10.02 16.03 -5.51
CA PHE A 188 -8.99 15.78 -6.51
C PHE A 188 -8.86 16.84 -7.64
N PRO A 189 -9.94 17.37 -8.26
CA PRO A 189 -9.82 18.41 -9.29
C PRO A 189 -9.17 19.69 -8.75
N ILE A 190 -9.43 20.03 -7.48
CA ILE A 190 -8.84 21.19 -6.80
C ILE A 190 -7.34 20.96 -6.60
N GLU A 191 -6.93 19.78 -6.12
CA GLU A 191 -5.51 19.44 -5.96
C GLU A 191 -4.75 19.37 -7.28
N ALA A 192 -5.38 18.83 -8.33
CA ALA A 192 -4.78 18.74 -9.66
C ALA A 192 -4.46 20.13 -10.24
N LEU A 193 -5.22 21.15 -9.87
CA LEU A 193 -4.99 22.55 -10.27
C LEU A 193 -3.70 23.12 -9.66
N PHE A 194 -3.34 22.69 -8.43
CA PHE A 194 -2.14 23.16 -7.71
C PHE A 194 -0.88 22.33 -7.99
N LEU A 195 -1.03 21.14 -8.57
CA LEU A 195 0.07 20.24 -8.94
C LEU A 195 1.23 20.89 -9.75
N PRO A 196 0.99 21.80 -10.73
CA PRO A 196 2.09 22.45 -11.46
C PRO A 196 2.77 23.58 -10.67
N PHE A 197 2.23 23.98 -9.51
CA PHE A 197 2.80 25.03 -8.66
C PHE A 197 3.58 24.46 -7.47
N ASP A 198 3.49 23.16 -7.20
CA ASP A 198 4.26 22.50 -6.15
C ASP A 198 5.66 22.10 -6.67
N PRO A 199 6.76 22.54 -6.03
CA PRO A 199 8.12 22.19 -6.45
C PRO A 199 8.40 20.68 -6.45
N LYS A 200 7.70 19.90 -5.61
CA LYS A 200 7.78 18.43 -5.57
C LYS A 200 6.76 17.75 -6.50
N HIS A 201 5.85 18.52 -7.12
CA HIS A 201 4.72 18.04 -7.92
C HIS A 201 3.90 16.97 -7.16
N GLN A 202 3.68 17.22 -5.87
CA GLN A 202 2.91 16.36 -4.97
C GLN A 202 1.50 16.93 -4.76
N ARG A 203 0.55 16.07 -4.42
CA ARG A 203 -0.78 16.50 -3.98
C ARG A 203 -0.72 16.91 -2.51
N TRP A 204 -1.69 17.70 -2.04
CA TRP A 204 -1.71 18.15 -0.66
C TRP A 204 -1.75 17.00 0.37
N PHE A 205 -2.37 15.87 0.01
CA PHE A 205 -2.45 14.68 0.86
C PHE A 205 -1.42 13.58 0.48
N ASP A 206 -0.45 13.90 -0.39
CA ASP A 206 0.64 12.98 -0.77
C ASP A 206 1.81 12.97 0.21
#